data_AF-F9DVD8-F1
#
_entry.id   AF-F9DVD8-F1
#
_cell.length_a   1.000
_cell.length_b   1.000
_cell.length_c   1.000
_cell.angle_alpha   90.00
_cell.angle_beta   90.00
_cell.angle_gamma   90.00
#
_symmetry.space_group_name_H-M   'P 1'
#
loop_
_entity.id
_entity.type
_entity.pdbx_description
1 polymer ?
#
loop_
_entity_poly.entity_id
_entity_poly.type
_entity_poly.pdbx_seq_one_letter_code
_entity_poly.pdbx_strand_id
1 'polypeptide(L)'
;MEVGFMVSNYNCSIDIRFSNGDIQFDVTNGTQLFSFKSGIGFIAIPVFFSTLSSLYKGEISEAELVCHGNYDYYLFSTDGTNLFIEHVSHFPDGVFKYEFNLKKYISAISTGFKKYLKQLEEEGILPLKSQETAHPLGDDMVNAFHDFSSLLSH
;
A
#
# COMPACT_ATOMS: atom_id res chain seq x y z
N MET A 1 21.28 -25.73 -15.16
CA MET A 1 19.92 -25.16 -15.09
C MET A 1 20.03 -23.93 -14.22
N GLU A 2 20.10 -22.75 -14.82
CA GLU A 2 20.02 -21.50 -14.09
C GLU A 2 18.55 -21.29 -13.72
N VAL A 3 18.27 -21.27 -12.42
CA VAL A 3 16.97 -20.86 -11.91
C VAL A 3 16.89 -19.36 -12.17
N GLY A 4 16.30 -18.99 -13.30
CA GLY A 4 16.00 -17.59 -13.60
C GLY A 4 15.06 -17.08 -12.52
N PHE A 5 15.59 -16.30 -11.57
CA PHE A 5 14.78 -15.38 -10.80
C PHE A 5 14.07 -14.51 -11.83
N MET A 6 12.78 -14.78 -12.10
CA MET A 6 11.95 -13.81 -12.78
C MET A 6 11.95 -12.57 -11.87
N VAL A 7 12.78 -11.59 -12.22
CA VAL A 7 12.70 -10.26 -11.64
C VAL A 7 11.29 -9.79 -11.95
N SER A 8 10.43 -9.83 -10.95
CA SER A 8 9.09 -9.28 -11.08
C SER A 8 9.27 -7.81 -11.43
N ASN A 9 8.71 -7.36 -12.56
CA ASN A 9 8.66 -5.93 -12.89
C ASN A 9 7.82 -5.13 -11.90
N TYR A 10 7.21 -5.82 -10.92
CA TYR A 10 6.48 -5.17 -9.85
C TYR A 10 7.43 -4.57 -8.82
N ASN A 11 7.32 -3.26 -8.62
CA ASN A 11 8.05 -2.55 -7.59
C ASN A 11 7.11 -1.62 -6.82
N CYS A 12 7.45 -1.36 -5.57
CA CYS A 12 6.73 -0.40 -4.74
C CYS A 12 7.73 0.56 -4.07
N SER A 13 7.49 1.86 -4.21
CA SER A 13 8.16 2.92 -3.45
C SER A 13 7.17 3.63 -2.53
N ILE A 14 7.65 4.04 -1.36
CA ILE A 14 6.82 4.62 -0.30
C ILE A 14 7.45 5.93 0.13
N ASP A 15 6.61 6.96 0.26
CA ASP A 15 6.94 8.24 0.88
C ASP A 15 5.90 8.51 1.98
N ILE A 16 6.37 8.79 3.20
CA ILE A 16 5.52 9.15 4.33
C ILE A 16 6.10 10.41 4.96
N ARG A 17 5.32 11.48 4.94
CA ARG A 17 5.71 12.76 5.51
C ARG A 17 5.21 12.85 6.95
N PHE A 18 6.08 12.52 7.91
CA PHE A 18 5.71 12.51 9.33
C PHE A 18 5.25 13.87 9.86
N SER A 19 5.63 14.98 9.23
CA SER A 19 5.26 16.34 9.66
C SER A 19 3.78 16.68 9.45
N ASN A 20 3.13 16.08 8.45
CA ASN A 20 1.73 16.36 8.13
C ASN A 20 0.86 15.11 7.98
N GLY A 21 1.46 13.92 7.99
CA GLY A 21 0.76 12.65 7.86
C GLY A 21 0.46 12.24 6.43
N ASP A 22 0.94 12.98 5.41
CA ASP A 22 0.75 12.60 4.02
C ASP A 22 1.49 11.29 3.71
N ILE A 23 0.85 10.44 2.90
CA ILE A 23 1.41 9.18 2.43
C ILE A 23 1.28 9.06 0.92
N GLN A 24 2.25 8.38 0.31
CA GLN A 24 2.20 7.96 -1.08
C GLN A 24 2.79 6.56 -1.23
N PHE A 25 2.02 5.65 -1.82
CA PHE A 25 2.44 4.31 -2.21
C PHE A 25 2.39 4.22 -3.72
N ASP A 26 3.56 4.17 -4.34
CA ASP A 26 3.71 4.05 -5.78
C ASP A 26 3.97 2.60 -6.13
N VAL A 27 3.05 1.98 -6.88
CA VAL A 27 3.19 0.61 -7.35
C VAL A 27 3.21 0.61 -8.88
N THR A 28 4.27 0.03 -9.44
CA THR A 28 4.41 -0.16 -10.88
C THR A 28 4.55 -1.63 -11.22
N ASN A 29 4.13 -2.04 -12.41
CA ASN A 29 4.38 -3.36 -13.01
C ASN A 29 5.27 -3.27 -14.27
N GLY A 30 5.87 -2.10 -14.54
CA GLY A 30 6.66 -1.79 -15.73
C GLY A 30 5.85 -1.21 -16.91
N THR A 31 4.52 -1.35 -16.92
CA THR A 31 3.66 -0.77 -17.98
C THR A 31 2.79 0.36 -17.48
N GLN A 32 2.36 0.31 -16.21
CA GLN A 32 1.60 1.36 -15.56
C GLN A 32 2.19 1.67 -14.18
N LEU A 33 1.89 2.87 -13.70
CA LEU A 33 2.24 3.35 -12.37
C LEU A 33 0.95 3.81 -11.69
N PHE A 34 0.64 3.22 -10.55
CA PHE A 34 -0.46 3.62 -9.69
C PHE A 34 0.10 4.25 -8.42
N SER A 35 -0.48 5.37 -7.99
CA SER A 35 -0.12 6.07 -6.76
C SER A 35 -1.33 6.14 -5.83
N PHE A 36 -1.31 5.38 -4.73
CA PHE A 36 -2.25 5.57 -3.63
C PHE A 36 -1.76 6.71 -2.75
N LYS A 37 -2.58 7.74 -2.53
CA LYS A 37 -2.23 8.94 -1.76
C LYS A 37 -3.29 9.25 -0.72
N SER A 38 -2.88 9.65 0.48
CA SER A 38 -3.81 10.12 1.51
C SER A 38 -3.12 11.14 2.41
N GLY A 39 -3.88 12.09 2.96
CA GLY A 39 -3.36 13.11 3.89
C GLY A 39 -3.38 12.69 5.36
N ILE A 40 -3.92 11.51 5.69
CA ILE A 40 -3.99 11.01 7.08
C ILE A 40 -3.44 9.59 7.16
N GLY A 41 -2.11 9.47 7.13
CA GLY A 41 -1.38 8.21 7.06
C GLY A 41 -1.66 7.25 8.22
N PHE A 42 -1.82 7.76 9.44
CA PHE A 42 -2.10 6.91 10.61
C PHE A 42 -3.46 6.20 10.55
N ILE A 43 -4.41 6.72 9.76
CA ILE A 43 -5.70 6.05 9.47
C ILE A 43 -5.60 5.27 8.16
N ALA A 44 -5.05 5.91 7.12
CA ALA A 44 -5.07 5.38 5.77
C ALA A 44 -4.17 4.16 5.58
N ILE A 45 -3.00 4.10 6.21
CA ILE A 45 -2.08 2.95 6.05
C ILE A 45 -2.71 1.66 6.63
N PRO A 46 -3.19 1.62 7.89
CA PRO A 46 -3.83 0.42 8.42
C PRO A 46 -5.04 -0.03 7.59
N VAL A 47 -5.89 0.91 7.19
CA VAL A 47 -7.08 0.62 6.38
C VAL A 47 -6.69 0.08 5.01
N PHE A 48 -5.66 0.66 4.36
CA PHE A 48 -5.14 0.18 3.08
C PHE A 48 -4.65 -1.27 3.18
N PHE A 49 -3.85 -1.60 4.19
CA PHE A 49 -3.37 -2.97 4.41
C PHE A 49 -4.50 -3.94 4.73
N SER A 50 -5.46 -3.56 5.58
CA SER A 50 -6.61 -4.39 5.91
C SER A 50 -7.46 -4.70 4.68
N THR A 51 -7.78 -3.68 3.87
CA THR A 51 -8.56 -3.84 2.64
C THR A 51 -7.89 -4.76 1.64
N LEU A 52 -6.60 -4.55 1.39
CA LEU A 52 -5.83 -5.42 0.49
C LEU A 52 -5.75 -6.86 1.02
N SER A 53 -5.69 -7.04 2.34
CA SER A 53 -5.71 -8.36 2.96
C SER A 53 -7.02 -9.10 2.72
N SER A 54 -8.16 -8.43 2.96
CA SER A 54 -9.48 -9.03 2.76
C SER A 54 -9.78 -9.32 1.29
N LEU A 55 -9.34 -8.45 0.37
CA LEU A 55 -9.39 -8.73 -1.08
C LEU A 55 -8.54 -9.96 -1.43
N TYR A 56 -7.31 -10.05 -0.93
CA TYR A 56 -6.41 -11.17 -1.20
C TYR A 56 -6.96 -12.53 -0.73
N LYS A 57 -7.60 -12.54 0.45
CA LYS A 57 -8.22 -13.74 1.02
C LYS A 57 -9.55 -14.11 0.37
N GLY A 58 -10.12 -13.24 -0.48
CA GLY A 58 -11.46 -13.40 -1.03
C GLY A 58 -12.58 -13.22 -0.01
N GLU A 59 -12.32 -12.53 1.11
CA GLU A 59 -13.34 -12.19 2.12
C GLU A 59 -14.30 -11.12 1.59
N ILE A 60 -13.77 -10.23 0.73
CA ILE A 60 -14.51 -9.21 0.00
C ILE A 60 -14.07 -9.21 -1.47
N SER A 61 -14.95 -8.81 -2.37
CA SER A 61 -14.65 -8.66 -3.80
C SER A 61 -14.36 -7.22 -4.22
N GLU A 62 -14.79 -6.24 -3.40
CA GLU A 62 -14.62 -4.82 -3.66
C GLU A 62 -14.57 -4.02 -2.36
N ALA A 63 -13.90 -2.86 -2.40
CA ALA A 63 -13.86 -1.89 -1.33
C ALA A 63 -13.53 -0.50 -1.87
N GLU A 64 -14.22 0.52 -1.35
CA GLU A 64 -13.89 1.91 -1.57
C GLU A 64 -13.00 2.42 -0.43
N LEU A 65 -11.88 3.05 -0.77
CA LEU A 65 -11.03 3.77 0.15
C LEU A 65 -11.16 5.27 -0.10
N VAL A 66 -11.82 5.96 0.83
CA VAL A 66 -11.93 7.41 0.84
C VAL A 66 -10.63 8.01 1.37
N CYS A 67 -10.00 8.87 0.59
CA CYS A 67 -8.77 9.50 1.01
C CYS A 67 -9.06 10.79 1.77
N HIS A 68 -8.77 10.74 3.06
CA HIS A 68 -8.85 11.89 3.94
C HIS A 68 -7.85 12.97 3.48
N GLY A 69 -8.35 14.10 2.98
CA GLY A 69 -7.55 15.30 2.71
C GLY A 69 -7.47 15.76 1.25
N ASN A 70 -7.72 14.90 0.25
CA ASN A 70 -7.61 15.25 -1.18
C ASN A 70 -8.90 15.05 -2.00
N TYR A 71 -10.01 14.63 -1.38
CA TYR A 71 -11.30 14.31 -2.04
C TYR A 71 -11.24 13.19 -3.09
N ASP A 72 -10.09 12.55 -3.25
CA ASP A 72 -9.95 11.36 -4.07
C ASP A 72 -10.58 10.16 -3.36
N TYR A 73 -11.09 9.23 -4.14
CA TYR A 73 -11.41 7.89 -3.66
C TYR A 73 -10.91 6.83 -4.63
N TYR A 74 -10.59 5.68 -4.06
CA TYR A 74 -10.03 4.54 -4.77
C TYR A 74 -10.97 3.36 -4.59
N LEU A 75 -11.54 2.86 -5.68
CA LEU A 75 -12.31 1.63 -5.68
C LEU A 75 -11.36 0.48 -6.06
N PHE A 76 -11.09 -0.39 -5.10
CA PHE A 76 -10.35 -1.63 -5.31
C PHE A 76 -11.33 -2.76 -5.51
N SER A 77 -11.14 -3.59 -6.52
CA SER A 77 -11.92 -4.81 -6.74
C SER A 77 -11.06 -5.94 -7.29
N THR A 78 -11.52 -7.18 -7.15
CA THR A 78 -10.76 -8.36 -7.59
C THR A 78 -11.65 -9.47 -8.13
N ASP A 79 -11.13 -10.19 -9.12
CA ASP A 79 -11.68 -11.47 -9.59
C ASP A 79 -11.01 -12.69 -8.93
N GLY A 80 -10.15 -12.46 -7.92
CA GLY A 80 -9.32 -13.46 -7.24
C GLY A 80 -7.94 -13.69 -7.88
N THR A 81 -7.72 -13.24 -9.12
CA THR A 81 -6.41 -13.31 -9.81
C THR A 81 -5.84 -11.93 -10.08
N ASN A 82 -6.69 -11.01 -10.52
CA ASN A 82 -6.37 -9.64 -10.87
C ASN A 82 -6.98 -8.68 -9.84
N LEU A 83 -6.27 -7.58 -9.62
CA LEU A 83 -6.70 -6.43 -8.86
C LEU A 83 -7.01 -5.32 -9.86
N PHE A 84 -8.24 -4.83 -9.83
CA PHE A 84 -8.68 -3.65 -10.57
C PHE A 84 -8.74 -2.48 -9.60
N ILE A 85 -8.22 -1.34 -10.03
CA ILE A 85 -8.25 -0.11 -9.24
C ILE A 85 -8.84 0.99 -10.11
N GLU A 86 -9.93 1.58 -9.65
CA GLU A 86 -10.46 2.82 -10.18
C GLU A 86 -10.08 3.96 -9.23
N HIS A 87 -9.32 4.93 -9.73
CA HIS A 87 -8.95 6.14 -9.01
C HIS A 87 -9.80 7.28 -9.55
N VAL A 88 -10.71 7.77 -8.72
CA VAL A 88 -11.46 9.00 -9.01
C VAL A 88 -10.68 10.13 -8.36
N SER A 89 -9.94 10.82 -9.22
CA SER A 89 -9.06 11.94 -8.86
C SER A 89 -9.82 13.24 -8.99
N HIS A 90 -9.65 14.14 -8.02
CA HIS A 90 -10.17 15.49 -8.11
C HIS A 90 -9.17 16.48 -8.72
N PHE A 91 -7.86 16.17 -8.66
CA PHE A 91 -6.82 17.03 -9.26
C PHE A 91 -5.64 16.22 -9.84
N PRO A 92 -5.55 16.07 -11.18
CA PRO A 92 -6.52 16.52 -12.18
C PRO A 92 -7.84 15.74 -12.06
N ASP A 93 -8.96 16.39 -12.36
CA ASP A 93 -10.26 15.71 -12.42
C ASP A 93 -10.21 14.58 -13.45
N GLY A 94 -10.53 13.37 -13.02
CA GLY A 94 -10.53 12.22 -13.92
C GLY A 94 -10.77 10.88 -13.22
N VAL A 95 -11.13 9.89 -14.03
CA VAL A 95 -11.25 8.49 -13.61
C VAL A 95 -10.16 7.71 -14.30
N PHE A 96 -9.24 7.17 -13.52
CA PHE A 96 -8.11 6.38 -13.99
C PHE A 96 -8.31 4.92 -13.60
N LYS A 97 -8.01 4.00 -14.52
CA LYS A 97 -8.19 2.56 -14.31
C LYS A 97 -6.87 1.85 -14.42
N TYR A 98 -6.61 0.97 -13.47
CA TYR A 98 -5.39 0.19 -13.39
C TYR A 98 -5.73 -1.29 -13.20
N GLU A 99 -4.93 -2.16 -13.80
CA GLU A 99 -5.08 -3.60 -13.68
C GLU A 99 -3.75 -4.26 -13.30
N PHE A 100 -3.72 -4.93 -12.16
CA PHE A 100 -2.54 -5.59 -11.64
C PHE A 100 -2.83 -7.07 -11.38
N ASN A 101 -1.82 -7.93 -11.42
CA ASN A 101 -1.96 -9.25 -10.83
C ASN A 101 -2.00 -9.11 -9.31
N LEU A 102 -3.03 -9.65 -8.67
CA LEU A 102 -3.30 -9.46 -7.23
C LEU A 102 -2.12 -9.91 -6.37
N LYS A 103 -1.67 -11.17 -6.53
CA LYS A 103 -0.56 -11.71 -5.74
C LYS A 103 0.74 -10.91 -5.91
N LYS A 104 1.06 -10.51 -7.14
CA LYS A 104 2.27 -9.70 -7.43
C LYS A 104 2.18 -8.30 -6.85
N TYR A 105 1.00 -7.67 -6.89
CA TYR A 105 0.75 -6.36 -6.30
C TYR A 105 0.94 -6.36 -4.78
N ILE A 106 0.30 -7.32 -4.09
CA ILE A 106 0.44 -7.54 -2.64
C ILE A 106 1.91 -7.80 -2.27
N SER A 107 2.61 -8.62 -3.06
CA SER A 107 4.04 -8.90 -2.87
C SER A 107 4.92 -7.66 -3.03
N ALA A 108 4.62 -6.80 -3.99
CA ALA A 108 5.35 -5.56 -4.23
C ALA A 108 5.21 -4.62 -3.05
N ILE A 109 3.98 -4.42 -2.55
CA ILE A 109 3.72 -3.59 -1.36
C ILE A 109 4.43 -4.15 -0.14
N SER A 110 4.30 -5.45 0.15
CA SER A 110 4.96 -6.06 1.31
C SER A 110 6.47 -5.90 1.25
N THR A 111 7.07 -6.09 0.08
CA THR A 111 8.52 -5.94 -0.13
C THR A 111 8.96 -4.48 -0.04
N GLY A 112 8.22 -3.57 -0.69
CA GLY A 112 8.50 -2.13 -0.65
C GLY A 112 8.43 -1.60 0.77
N PHE A 113 7.41 -1.98 1.53
CA PHE A 113 7.22 -1.53 2.90
C PHE A 113 8.27 -2.10 3.86
N LYS A 114 8.64 -3.38 3.73
CA LYS A 114 9.79 -3.95 4.47
C LYS A 114 11.09 -3.18 4.21
N LYS A 115 11.37 -2.83 2.95
CA LYS A 115 12.56 -2.03 2.58
C LYS A 115 12.50 -0.63 3.20
N TYR A 116 11.34 0.00 3.14
CA TYR A 116 11.12 1.32 3.73
C TYR A 116 11.35 1.30 5.25
N LEU A 117 10.78 0.34 5.98
CA LEU A 117 11.01 0.19 7.42
C LEU A 117 12.50 -0.01 7.74
N LYS A 118 13.19 -0.87 6.98
CA LYS A 118 14.64 -1.08 7.15
C LYS A 118 15.46 0.19 6.91
N GLN A 119 15.09 0.99 5.91
CA GLN A 119 15.72 2.28 5.67
C GLN A 119 15.55 3.23 6.86
N LEU A 120 14.34 3.31 7.43
CA LEU A 120 14.09 4.14 8.62
C LEU A 120 14.86 3.66 9.85
N GLU A 121 15.07 2.36 10.01
CA GLU A 121 15.95 1.80 11.05
C GLU A 121 17.41 2.23 10.83
N GLU A 122 17.91 2.14 9.60
CA GLU A 122 19.27 2.57 9.23
C GLU A 122 19.48 4.08 9.42
N GLU A 123 18.44 4.88 9.20
CA GLU A 123 18.43 6.33 9.44
C GLU A 123 18.23 6.72 10.91
N GLY A 124 18.00 5.74 11.80
CA GLY A 124 17.79 5.98 13.24
C GLY A 124 16.45 6.63 13.58
N ILE A 125 15.48 6.56 12.66
CA ILE A 125 14.10 7.02 12.85
C ILE A 125 13.29 5.96 13.61
N LEU A 126 13.51 4.68 13.29
CA LEU A 126 12.95 3.54 14.03
C LEU A 126 13.98 2.91 14.99
N PRO A 127 13.55 2.35 16.14
CA PRO A 127 12.18 2.42 16.67
C PRO A 127 11.82 3.83 17.13
N LEU A 128 10.53 4.18 17.08
CA LEU A 128 10.05 5.49 17.52
C LEU A 128 10.42 5.71 19.00
N LYS A 129 11.00 6.88 19.32
CA LYS A 129 11.44 7.21 20.68
C LYS A 129 10.28 7.33 21.67
N SER A 130 9.11 7.72 21.17
CA SER A 130 7.84 7.74 21.88
C SER A 130 6.73 7.37 20.91
N GLN A 131 5.78 6.57 21.38
CA GLN A 131 4.55 6.32 20.63
C GLN A 131 3.70 7.60 20.69
N GLU A 132 3.85 8.44 19.68
CA GLU A 132 2.99 9.60 19.52
C GLU A 132 1.61 9.14 19.04
N THR A 133 0.56 9.57 19.74
CA THR A 133 -0.81 9.39 19.27
C THR A 133 -0.92 9.98 17.86
N ALA A 134 -1.38 9.17 16.90
CA ALA A 134 -1.52 9.51 15.49
C ALA A 134 -0.21 9.55 14.66
N HIS A 135 0.88 8.95 15.13
CA HIS A 135 2.05 8.75 14.27
C HIS A 135 1.72 7.76 13.12
N PRO A 136 2.04 8.06 11.84
CA PRO A 136 1.76 7.16 10.71
C PRO A 136 2.37 5.76 10.82
N LEU A 137 3.42 5.62 11.65
CA LEU A 137 4.10 4.35 11.94
C LEU A 137 3.83 3.83 13.37
N GLY A 138 2.73 4.25 13.99
CA GLY A 138 2.35 3.77 15.33
C GLY A 138 1.96 2.28 15.35
N ASP A 139 1.62 1.79 16.54
CA ASP A 139 1.35 0.36 16.77
C ASP A 139 0.24 -0.22 15.86
N ASP A 140 -0.82 0.56 15.58
CA ASP A 140 -1.90 0.13 14.68
C ASP A 140 -1.40 -0.16 13.27
N MET A 141 -0.46 0.65 12.77
CA MET A 141 0.19 0.42 11.47
C MET A 141 1.06 -0.83 11.52
N VAL A 142 1.89 -0.98 12.56
CA VAL A 142 2.81 -2.12 12.72
C VAL A 142 2.02 -3.43 12.75
N ASN A 143 0.92 -3.48 13.52
CA ASN A 143 0.05 -4.64 13.61
C ASN A 143 -0.62 -4.95 12.26
N ALA A 144 -1.21 -3.94 11.61
CA ALA A 144 -1.83 -4.11 10.29
C ALA A 144 -0.82 -4.59 9.23
N PHE A 145 0.42 -4.09 9.28
CA PHE A 145 1.47 -4.52 8.36
C PHE A 145 1.94 -5.95 8.65
N HIS A 146 2.07 -6.33 9.92
CA HIS A 146 2.41 -7.70 10.29
C HIS A 146 1.38 -8.69 9.72
N ASP A 147 0.10 -8.42 9.94
CA ASP A 147 -1.00 -9.24 9.44
C ASP A 147 -1.00 -9.30 7.90
N PHE A 148 -0.85 -8.16 7.23
CA PHE A 148 -0.75 -8.09 5.77
C PHE A 148 0.45 -8.85 5.22
N SER A 149 1.62 -8.72 5.86
CA SER A 149 2.85 -9.36 5.39
C SER A 149 2.84 -10.88 5.58
N SER A 150 2.03 -11.38 6.53
CA SER A 150 1.87 -12.81 6.80
C SER A 150 1.15 -13.54 5.67
N LEU A 151 0.32 -12.85 4.89
CA LEU A 151 -0.48 -13.41 3.78
C LEU A 151 0.35 -14.15 2.73
N LEU A 152 1.60 -13.70 2.54
CA LEU A 152 2.51 -14.21 1.51
C LEU A 152 3.42 -15.34 2.03
N SER A 153 3.27 -15.72 3.30
CA SER A 153 4.11 -16.73 3.96
C SER A 153 3.53 -18.15 3.84
N HIS A 154 2.56 -18.34 2.93
CA HIS A 154 1.87 -19.61 2.67
C HIS A 154 1.99 -20.05 1.21
#